data_AF-A0A0X8GYX2-F1
#
_entry.id   AF-A0A0X8GYX2-F1
#
_cell.length_a   1.000
_cell.length_b   1.000
_cell.length_c   1.000
_cell.angle_alpha   90.00
_cell.angle_beta   90.00
_cell.angle_gamma   90.00
#
_symmetry.space_group_name_H-M   'P 1'
#
loop_
_entity.id
_entity.type
_entity.pdbx_description
1 polymer ?
#
loop_
_entity_poly.entity_id
_entity_poly.type
_entity_poly.pdbx_seq_one_letter_code
_entity_poly.pdbx_strand_id
1 'polypeptide(L)'
;MKILLCCAGGFSTNMLMQNMKKVIQNSEKLNIEDFDFTAIPADSLEEVIDQWDIVLIGPQVSHKTDFIGTLCEPRNIPYTVIDKDVYGSMDGATVLKLALVTYRKHQLEQGEN
;
A
#
# COMPACT_ATOMS: atom_id res chain seq x y z
N MET A 1 -2.41 -0.65 -11.36
CA MET A 1 -1.67 -0.37 -10.13
C MET A 1 -1.97 -1.43 -9.09
N LYS A 2 -0.97 -2.20 -8.70
CA LYS A 2 -1.07 -3.27 -7.72
C LYS A 2 -0.60 -2.74 -6.37
N ILE A 3 -1.50 -2.71 -5.39
CA ILE A 3 -1.27 -2.16 -4.05
C ILE A 3 -1.28 -3.29 -3.01
N LEU A 4 -0.16 -3.48 -2.33
CA LEU A 4 -0.04 -4.46 -1.25
C LEU A 4 -0.19 -3.77 0.12
N LEU A 5 -1.06 -4.28 0.98
CA LEU A 5 -1.16 -3.83 2.37
C LEU A 5 -0.51 -4.86 3.30
N CYS A 6 0.63 -4.51 3.90
CA CYS A 6 1.33 -5.31 4.89
C CYS A 6 0.92 -4.92 6.31
N CYS A 7 0.47 -5.89 7.11
CA CYS A 7 -0.04 -5.63 8.45
C CYS A 7 0.28 -6.78 9.42
N ALA A 8 -0.38 -6.80 10.58
CA ALA A 8 -0.27 -7.89 11.55
C ALA A 8 -1.15 -9.13 11.19
N GLY A 9 -1.82 -9.14 10.03
CA GLY A 9 -2.63 -10.29 9.57
C GLY A 9 -4.06 -10.34 10.09
N GLY A 10 -4.77 -9.20 10.12
CA GLY A 10 -6.11 -9.08 10.74
C GLY A 10 -7.25 -8.61 9.83
N PHE A 11 -8.48 -8.76 10.31
CA PHE A 11 -9.72 -8.33 9.66
C PHE A 11 -9.74 -6.83 9.33
N SER A 12 -9.16 -6.00 10.18
CA SER A 12 -9.10 -4.54 10.02
C SER A 12 -8.44 -4.10 8.71
N THR A 13 -7.38 -4.78 8.29
CA THR A 13 -6.70 -4.43 7.03
C THR A 13 -7.54 -4.81 5.82
N ASN A 14 -8.27 -5.92 5.90
CA ASN A 14 -9.25 -6.28 4.86
C ASN A 14 -10.36 -5.24 4.78
N MET A 15 -10.89 -4.75 5.90
CA MET A 15 -11.88 -3.66 5.89
C MET A 15 -11.33 -2.39 5.23
N LEU A 16 -10.13 -1.96 5.61
CA LEU A 16 -9.51 -0.77 5.01
C LEU A 16 -9.31 -0.94 3.50
N MET A 17 -8.82 -2.10 3.06
CA MET A 17 -8.70 -2.45 1.64
C MET A 17 -10.05 -2.36 0.92
N GLN A 18 -11.13 -2.91 1.50
CA GLN A 18 -12.47 -2.80 0.91
C GLN A 18 -12.94 -1.34 0.83
N ASN A 19 -12.62 -0.51 1.84
CA ASN A 19 -12.94 0.92 1.79
C ASN A 19 -12.16 1.65 0.69
N MET A 20 -10.89 1.30 0.45
CA MET A 20 -10.13 1.82 -0.71
C MET A 20 -10.80 1.44 -2.03
N LYS A 21 -11.24 0.18 -2.18
CA LYS A 21 -11.97 -0.28 -3.37
C LYS A 21 -13.26 0.51 -3.59
N LYS A 22 -14.03 0.77 -2.52
CA LYS A 22 -15.25 1.60 -2.60
C LYS A 22 -14.97 3.02 -3.07
N VAL A 23 -13.86 3.62 -2.64
CA VAL A 23 -13.47 4.96 -3.11
C VAL A 23 -13.23 4.98 -4.62
N ILE A 24 -12.58 3.94 -5.16
CA ILE A 24 -12.38 3.80 -6.61
C ILE A 24 -13.71 3.59 -7.32
N GLN A 25 -14.54 2.67 -6.83
CA GLN A 25 -15.84 2.34 -7.42
C GLN A 25 -16.81 3.53 -7.46
N ASN A 26 -16.71 4.46 -6.51
CA ASN A 26 -17.52 5.68 -6.46
C ASN A 26 -16.89 6.86 -7.22
N SER A 27 -15.73 6.66 -7.87
CA SER A 27 -15.04 7.71 -8.63
C SER A 27 -15.49 7.70 -10.09
N GLU A 28 -15.74 8.88 -10.65
CA GLU A 28 -15.97 9.02 -12.10
C GLU A 28 -14.68 8.95 -12.92
N LYS A 29 -13.50 9.00 -12.26
CA LYS A 29 -12.19 9.11 -12.92
C LYS A 29 -11.32 7.87 -12.80
N LEU A 30 -11.70 6.91 -11.96
CA LEU A 30 -10.92 5.71 -11.67
C LEU A 30 -11.76 4.49 -11.99
N ASN A 31 -11.17 3.46 -12.62
CA ASN A 31 -11.82 2.17 -12.80
C ASN A 31 -11.20 1.15 -11.84
N ILE A 32 -12.02 0.33 -11.20
CA ILE A 32 -11.55 -0.71 -10.26
C ILE A 32 -10.69 -1.77 -10.95
N GLU A 33 -10.91 -2.02 -12.24
CA GLU A 33 -10.14 -2.98 -13.04
C GLU A 33 -8.67 -2.57 -13.22
N ASP A 34 -8.37 -1.27 -13.07
CA ASP A 34 -7.01 -0.75 -13.13
C ASP A 34 -6.23 -1.02 -11.84
N PHE A 35 -6.87 -1.58 -10.80
CA PHE A 35 -6.27 -1.78 -9.49
C PHE A 35 -6.34 -3.23 -9.02
N ASP A 36 -5.21 -3.72 -8.49
CA ASP A 36 -5.17 -4.95 -7.71
C ASP A 36 -4.86 -4.61 -6.25
N PHE A 37 -5.48 -5.34 -5.34
CA PHE A 37 -5.30 -5.15 -3.91
C PHE A 37 -5.20 -6.48 -3.20
N THR A 38 -4.18 -6.61 -2.36
CA THR A 38 -4.08 -7.72 -1.41
C THR A 38 -3.63 -7.19 -0.06
N ALA A 39 -4.11 -7.82 1.01
CA ALA A 39 -3.65 -7.60 2.37
C ALA A 39 -2.99 -8.87 2.90
N ILE A 40 -1.77 -8.75 3.42
CA ILE A 40 -1.00 -9.87 3.97
C ILE A 40 -0.38 -9.51 5.32
N PRO A 41 0.03 -10.52 6.12
CA PRO A 41 0.99 -10.31 7.19
C PRO A 41 2.33 -9.81 6.63
N ALA A 42 3.03 -8.93 7.36
CA ALA A 42 4.35 -8.44 6.97
C ALA A 42 5.38 -9.56 6.77
N ASP A 43 5.23 -10.68 7.48
CA ASP A 43 6.13 -11.83 7.40
C ASP A 43 5.98 -12.62 6.08
N SER A 44 4.88 -12.44 5.36
CA SER A 44 4.66 -13.05 4.03
C SER A 44 5.10 -12.16 2.87
N LEU A 45 5.67 -10.97 3.16
CA LEU A 45 6.01 -10.00 2.12
C LEU A 45 7.04 -10.55 1.13
N GLU A 46 8.09 -11.21 1.62
CA GLU A 46 9.20 -11.70 0.80
C GLU A 46 8.74 -12.62 -0.34
N GLU A 47 7.70 -13.42 -0.11
CA GLU A 47 7.20 -14.42 -1.08
C GLU A 47 6.41 -13.79 -2.24
N VAL A 48 5.85 -12.59 -2.05
CA VAL A 48 4.90 -12.01 -3.00
C VAL A 48 5.30 -10.63 -3.51
N ILE A 49 6.34 -10.00 -2.96
CA ILE A 49 6.67 -8.59 -3.21
C ILE A 49 6.89 -8.24 -4.70
N ASP A 50 7.49 -9.15 -5.48
CA ASP A 50 7.96 -8.87 -6.85
C ASP A 50 6.87 -8.44 -7.84
N GLN A 51 5.60 -8.78 -7.56
CA GLN A 51 4.50 -8.46 -8.46
C GLN A 51 3.78 -7.15 -8.13
N TRP A 52 4.18 -6.41 -7.09
CA TRP A 52 3.45 -5.24 -6.58
C TRP A 52 4.12 -3.92 -6.95
N ASP A 53 3.32 -2.88 -7.19
CA ASP A 53 3.81 -1.55 -7.56
C ASP A 53 4.14 -0.71 -6.31
N ILE A 54 3.52 -1.01 -5.17
CA ILE A 54 3.73 -0.30 -3.90
C ILE A 54 3.34 -1.16 -2.70
N VAL A 55 4.05 -0.96 -1.59
CA VAL A 55 3.75 -1.57 -0.28
C VAL A 55 3.29 -0.52 0.73
N LEU A 56 2.10 -0.72 1.29
CA LEU A 56 1.56 0.09 2.38
C LEU A 56 1.69 -0.67 3.69
N ILE A 57 2.34 -0.07 4.67
CA ILE A 57 2.66 -0.69 5.95
C ILE A 57 1.66 -0.21 7.00
N GLY A 58 0.91 -1.13 7.61
CA GLY A 58 0.02 -0.83 8.70
C GLY A 58 0.79 -0.33 9.93
N PRO A 59 0.23 0.61 10.71
CA PRO A 59 0.92 1.23 11.86
C PRO A 59 1.30 0.21 12.94
N GLN A 60 0.60 -0.93 13.01
CA GLN A 60 0.86 -2.02 13.95
C GLN A 60 2.20 -2.72 13.72
N VAL A 61 2.71 -2.70 12.48
CA VAL A 61 3.96 -3.35 12.07
C VAL A 61 5.00 -2.34 11.59
N SER A 62 4.85 -1.06 11.93
CA SER A 62 5.77 0.01 11.55
C SER A 62 7.20 -0.21 12.07
N HIS A 63 7.38 -0.94 13.16
CA HIS A 63 8.70 -1.37 13.64
C HIS A 63 9.44 -2.31 12.66
N LYS A 64 8.73 -2.93 11.70
CA LYS A 64 9.32 -3.76 10.64
C LYS A 64 9.63 -2.97 9.37
N THR A 65 9.49 -1.64 9.38
CA THR A 65 9.72 -0.79 8.18
C THR A 65 11.14 -0.96 7.64
N ASP A 66 12.15 -1.07 8.50
CA ASP A 66 13.54 -1.27 8.07
C ASP A 66 13.70 -2.60 7.32
N PHE A 67 13.14 -3.68 7.86
CA PHE A 67 13.13 -5.00 7.20
C PHE A 67 12.41 -4.94 5.85
N ILE A 68 11.24 -4.31 5.80
CA ILE A 68 10.48 -4.12 4.56
C ILE A 68 11.31 -3.32 3.55
N GLY A 69 12.03 -2.28 3.98
CA GLY A 69 12.96 -1.51 3.15
C GLY A 69 14.02 -2.38 2.50
N THR A 70 14.65 -3.29 3.26
CA THR A 70 15.66 -4.22 2.69
C THR A 70 15.12 -5.12 1.57
N LEU A 71 13.82 -5.39 1.55
CA LEU A 71 13.16 -6.15 0.49
C LEU A 71 12.75 -5.25 -0.69
N CYS A 72 12.21 -4.07 -0.40
CA CYS A 72 11.64 -3.14 -1.37
C CYS A 72 12.70 -2.37 -2.17
N GLU A 73 13.74 -1.85 -1.52
CA GLU A 73 14.75 -0.98 -2.16
C GLU A 73 15.50 -1.67 -3.31
N PRO A 74 16.00 -2.92 -3.18
CA PRO A 74 16.69 -3.59 -4.28
C PRO A 74 15.79 -3.87 -5.48
N ARG A 75 14.47 -3.90 -5.26
CA ARG A 75 13.43 -4.14 -6.28
C ARG A 75 12.87 -2.85 -6.86
N ASN A 76 13.31 -1.70 -6.35
CA ASN A 76 12.80 -0.39 -6.72
C ASN A 76 11.27 -0.28 -6.51
N ILE A 77 10.79 -0.83 -5.40
CA ILE A 77 9.37 -0.79 -5.02
C ILE A 77 9.23 0.24 -3.91
N PRO A 78 8.43 1.30 -4.08
CA PRO A 78 8.18 2.26 -3.03
C PRO A 78 7.36 1.63 -1.89
N TYR A 79 7.61 2.09 -0.68
CA TYR A 79 6.84 1.68 0.50
C TYR A 79 6.59 2.87 1.41
N THR A 80 5.49 2.82 2.18
CA THR A 80 5.16 3.87 3.15
C THR A 80 4.27 3.37 4.27
N VAL A 81 4.38 4.00 5.45
CA VAL A 81 3.58 3.67 6.63
C VAL A 81 2.27 4.44 6.61
N ILE A 82 1.16 3.73 6.80
CA ILE A 82 -0.16 4.34 6.96
C ILE A 82 -0.22 4.98 8.35
N ASP A 83 -0.65 6.24 8.39
CA ASP A 83 -0.87 6.96 9.64
C ASP A 83 -1.87 6.23 10.54
N LYS A 84 -1.64 6.28 11.85
CA LYS A 84 -2.43 5.53 12.84
C LYS A 84 -3.89 6.00 12.90
N ASP A 85 -4.12 7.31 12.77
CA ASP A 85 -5.47 7.88 12.84
C ASP A 85 -6.23 7.64 11.53
N VAL A 86 -5.53 7.70 10.40
CA VAL A 86 -6.07 7.29 9.09
C VAL A 86 -6.47 5.81 9.09
N TYR A 87 -5.60 4.93 9.61
CA TYR A 87 -5.91 3.51 9.74
C TYR A 87 -7.08 3.28 10.71
N GLY A 88 -7.08 3.96 11.87
CA GLY A 88 -8.12 3.84 12.89
C GLY A 88 -9.49 4.31 12.42
N SER A 89 -9.55 5.35 11.60
CA SER A 89 -10.78 5.85 10.98
C SER A 89 -11.23 5.06 9.74
N MET A 90 -10.45 4.08 9.30
CA MET A 90 -10.71 3.27 8.09
C MET A 90 -10.88 4.12 6.82
N ASP A 91 -10.18 5.26 6.75
CA ASP A 91 -10.27 6.20 5.63
C ASP A 91 -9.53 5.68 4.39
N GLY A 92 -10.26 4.91 3.57
CA GLY A 92 -9.75 4.38 2.32
C GLY A 92 -9.35 5.44 1.29
N ALA A 93 -9.91 6.66 1.36
CA ALA A 93 -9.62 7.70 0.38
C ALA A 93 -8.25 8.31 0.63
N THR A 94 -7.94 8.61 1.89
CA THR A 94 -6.62 9.10 2.28
C THR A 94 -5.54 8.06 2.05
N VAL A 95 -5.82 6.77 2.33
CA VAL A 95 -4.85 5.68 2.06
C VAL A 95 -4.61 5.47 0.57
N LEU A 96 -5.66 5.51 -0.26
CA LEU A 96 -5.51 5.43 -1.72
C LEU A 96 -4.68 6.60 -2.26
N LYS A 97 -4.96 7.82 -1.78
CA LYS A 97 -4.18 9.00 -2.14
C LYS A 97 -2.72 8.86 -1.73
N LEU A 98 -2.45 8.38 -0.51
CA LEU A 98 -1.09 8.11 -0.03
C LEU A 98 -0.36 7.15 -0.98
N ALA A 99 -1.00 6.07 -1.40
CA ALA A 99 -0.43 5.10 -2.32
C ALA A 99 -0.06 5.74 -3.67
N LEU A 100 -1.02 6.43 -4.29
CA LEU A 100 -0.85 7.08 -5.60
C LEU A 100 0.25 8.14 -5.58
N VAL A 101 0.29 8.98 -4.53
CA VAL A 101 1.29 10.04 -4.39
C VAL A 101 2.68 9.43 -4.17
N THR A 102 2.80 8.43 -3.31
CA THR A 102 4.09 7.78 -3.01
C THR A 102 4.64 7.11 -4.26
N TYR A 103 3.81 6.33 -4.96
CA TYR A 103 4.19 5.70 -6.22
C TYR A 103 4.64 6.73 -7.26
N ARG A 104 3.87 7.81 -7.44
CA ARG A 104 4.21 8.85 -8.43
C ARG A 104 5.48 9.62 -8.07
N LYS A 105 5.73 9.93 -6.80
CA LYS A 105 6.99 10.54 -6.36
C LYS A 105 8.19 9.65 -6.69
N HIS A 106 8.08 8.36 -6.37
CA HIS A 106 9.13 7.39 -6.67
C HIS A 106 9.41 7.30 -8.18
N GLN A 107 8.38 7.28 -9.03
CA GLN A 107 8.55 7.30 -10.49
C GLN A 107 9.26 8.56 -11.00
N LEU A 108 9.00 9.73 -10.38
CA LEU A 108 9.67 10.98 -10.75
C LEU A 108 11.14 10.97 -10.34
N GLU A 109 11.46 10.50 -9.13
CA GLU A 109 12.84 10.37 -8.64
C GLU A 109 13.68 9.41 -9.49
N GLN A 110 13.04 8.41 -10.11
CA GLN A 110 13.70 7.43 -10.99
C GLN A 110 13.81 7.92 -12.45
N GLY A 111 12.92 8.82 -12.88
CA GLY A 111 12.89 9.36 -14.25
C GLY A 111 13.79 10.58 -14.49
N GLU A 112 14.44 11.11 -13.44
CA GLU A 112 15.42 12.21 -13.53
C GLU A 112 16.87 11.73 -13.79
N ASN A 113 17.08 10.45 -14.15
CA ASN A 113 18.37 9.89 -14.54
C ASN A 113 18.41 9.42 -16.01
#